data_AF-A0A8C9PYZ2-F1
#
_entry.id   AF-A0A8C9PYZ2-F1
#
_cell.length_a   1.000
_cell.length_b   1.000
_cell.length_c   1.000
_cell.angle_alpha   90.00
_cell.angle_beta   90.00
_cell.angle_gamma   90.00
#
_symmetry.space_group_name_H-M   'P 1'
#
loop_
_entity.id
_entity.type
_entity.pdbx_description
1 polymer ?
#
loop_
_entity_poly.entity_id
_entity_poly.type
_entity_poly.pdbx_seq_one_letter_code
_entity_poly.pdbx_strand_id
1 'polypeptide(L)'
;KLTPPGGSYSSDTDRHCVLQLQDAFSRGLLKPGLNVVLEGPKKTVNDVNGLKQCLAEFKRDLEWVERLDVTLGPVPESSDPQPTPQNKDQKAVNPEDDFQREMSFYRQAQAAVLAVLPRLHQLKVPTKRPTDYFAEMAKSDQQMQKIRQKLQTKQAAMEKSEKAKQLRALRKYGKKVQTEVLQKRQQEKKHMMNAIKKYQKGFSDKLDFLEGDQKSVPQGTKAAAKAQQMKKGPSAKRRYKNQKFGFGGKKKGSKWNTRESHDDVSSFRAKTAHAKGPKRPGKKGANVSVCKAHKKLRKAAWAGPASLVLKHTELPGGALRGQ
;
A
#
# COMPACT_ATOMS: atom_id res chain seq x y z
N LYS A 1 -7.09 66.54 23.69
CA LYS A 1 -8.08 65.73 22.93
C LYS A 1 -7.57 64.29 22.88
N LEU A 2 -7.99 63.45 23.83
CA LEU A 2 -7.82 62.01 23.79
C LEU A 2 -9.07 61.41 24.45
N THR A 3 -9.94 60.86 23.62
CA THR A 3 -11.12 60.09 24.03
C THR A 3 -10.69 58.70 24.52
N PRO A 4 -11.18 58.21 25.67
CA PRO A 4 -10.98 56.81 26.05
C PRO A 4 -12.01 55.90 25.34
N PRO A 5 -11.66 54.63 25.07
CA PRO A 5 -12.55 53.69 24.41
C PRO A 5 -13.65 53.20 25.37
N GLY A 6 -14.85 53.05 24.84
CA GLY A 6 -16.04 52.63 25.58
C GLY A 6 -15.94 51.20 26.11
N GLY A 7 -16.13 51.06 27.41
CA GLY A 7 -16.49 49.81 28.07
C GLY A 7 -17.80 50.03 28.82
N SER A 8 -18.80 49.18 28.57
CA SER A 8 -20.08 49.18 29.27
C SER A 8 -19.87 48.70 30.72
N TYR A 9 -20.02 49.59 31.69
CA TYR A 9 -19.94 49.25 33.12
C TYR A 9 -21.15 49.77 33.90
N SER A 10 -21.60 48.93 34.83
CA SER A 10 -22.81 49.08 35.65
C SER A 10 -22.74 50.32 36.56
N SER A 11 -23.67 51.27 36.35
CA SER A 11 -23.63 52.63 36.92
C SER A 11 -23.83 52.75 38.43
N ASP A 12 -24.33 51.71 39.11
CA ASP A 12 -24.63 51.79 40.55
C ASP A 12 -23.38 51.58 41.42
N THR A 13 -22.44 50.74 40.97
CA THR A 13 -21.17 50.50 41.67
C THR A 13 -20.27 51.74 41.68
N ASP A 14 -20.31 52.54 40.61
CA ASP A 14 -19.49 53.73 40.46
C ASP A 14 -19.93 54.86 41.40
N ARG A 15 -21.24 55.02 41.64
CA ARG A 15 -21.75 56.05 42.57
C ARG A 15 -21.31 55.80 44.02
N HIS A 16 -21.30 54.54 44.46
CA HIS A 16 -20.88 54.21 45.82
C HIS A 16 -19.38 54.45 46.03
N CYS A 17 -18.56 54.14 45.01
CA CYS A 17 -17.12 54.38 45.05
C CYS A 17 -16.78 55.88 45.11
N VAL A 18 -17.48 56.71 44.32
CA VAL A 18 -17.30 58.17 44.33
C VAL A 18 -17.65 58.78 45.69
N LEU A 19 -18.75 58.33 46.32
CA LEU A 19 -19.14 58.81 47.65
C LEU A 19 -18.12 58.43 48.73
N GLN A 20 -17.58 57.21 48.69
CA GLN A 20 -16.53 56.79 49.63
C GLN A 20 -15.24 57.58 49.47
N LEU A 21 -14.85 57.91 48.24
CA LEU A 21 -13.68 58.76 47.97
C LEU A 21 -13.87 60.19 48.48
N GLN A 22 -15.08 60.74 48.32
CA GLN A 22 -15.47 62.05 48.83
C GLN A 22 -15.39 62.09 50.37
N ASP A 23 -15.85 61.03 51.04
CA ASP A 23 -15.83 60.91 52.49
C ASP A 23 -14.41 60.64 53.06
N ALA A 24 -13.56 59.94 52.31
CA ALA A 24 -12.14 59.79 52.67
C ALA A 24 -11.34 61.10 52.52
N PHE A 25 -11.70 61.93 51.53
CA PHE A 25 -11.14 63.27 51.34
C PHE A 25 -11.58 64.24 52.44
N SER A 26 -12.87 64.23 52.80
CA SER A 26 -13.41 65.08 53.88
C SER A 26 -12.80 64.74 55.25
N ARG A 27 -12.49 63.46 55.50
CA ARG A 27 -11.77 62.99 56.70
C ARG A 27 -10.28 63.30 56.72
N GLY A 28 -9.74 63.95 55.68
CA GLY A 28 -8.33 64.35 55.59
C GLY A 28 -7.33 63.20 55.39
N LEU A 29 -7.83 62.00 55.09
CA LEU A 29 -7.01 60.81 54.82
C LEU A 29 -6.33 60.89 53.44
N LEU A 30 -6.94 61.63 52.51
CA LEU A 30 -6.43 61.87 51.15
C LEU A 30 -6.07 63.35 51.01
N LYS A 31 -4.80 63.64 50.69
CA LYS A 31 -4.33 65.02 50.46
C LYS A 31 -4.34 65.35 48.96
N PRO A 32 -4.73 66.58 48.55
CA PRO A 32 -4.63 67.00 47.16
C PRO A 32 -3.17 66.98 46.71
N GLY A 33 -2.86 66.18 45.69
CA GLY A 33 -1.50 66.03 45.15
C GLY A 33 -0.72 64.80 45.65
N LEU A 34 -1.25 64.03 46.60
CA LEU A 34 -0.65 62.78 47.09
C LEU A 34 -1.26 61.56 46.37
N ASN A 35 -1.39 61.63 45.05
CA ASN A 35 -1.89 60.51 44.25
C ASN A 35 -0.70 59.89 43.54
N VAL A 36 0.01 59.00 44.22
CA VAL A 36 0.93 58.09 43.53
C VAL A 36 0.06 57.09 42.79
N VAL A 37 0.16 57.05 41.46
CA VAL A 37 -0.41 55.96 40.68
C VAL A 37 0.33 54.70 41.13
N LEU A 38 -0.28 53.95 42.05
CA LEU A 38 0.20 52.62 42.37
C LEU A 38 -0.04 51.78 41.12
N GLU A 39 1.03 51.52 40.37
CA GLU A 39 0.98 50.51 39.32
C GLU A 39 0.47 49.23 39.99
N GLY A 40 -0.67 48.72 39.49
CA GLY A 40 -1.22 47.47 40.00
C GLY A 40 -0.16 46.36 39.97
N PRO A 41 -0.29 45.32 40.82
CA PRO A 41 0.67 44.23 40.85
C PRO A 41 0.90 43.73 39.42
N LYS A 42 2.18 43.67 39.03
CA LYS A 42 2.57 43.27 37.67
C LYS A 42 1.91 41.92 37.36
N LYS A 43 1.18 41.85 36.25
CA LYS A 43 0.60 40.59 35.79
C LYS A 43 1.73 39.56 35.67
N THR A 44 1.66 38.50 36.46
CA THR A 44 2.61 37.40 36.38
C THR A 44 2.43 36.68 35.05
N VAL A 45 3.53 36.27 34.40
CA VAL A 45 3.47 35.51 33.13
C VAL A 45 2.67 34.22 33.28
N ASN A 46 2.66 33.61 34.48
CA ASN A 46 1.85 32.44 34.81
C ASN A 46 0.92 32.72 36.01
N ASP A 47 -0.26 33.26 35.74
CA ASP A 47 -1.30 33.46 36.76
C ASP A 47 -2.14 32.19 36.96
N VAL A 48 -1.71 31.35 37.90
CA VAL A 48 -2.39 30.10 38.25
C VAL A 48 -3.79 30.35 38.84
N ASN A 49 -4.00 31.47 39.52
CA ASN A 49 -5.28 31.78 40.16
C ASN A 49 -6.32 32.20 39.11
N GLY A 50 -5.91 33.04 38.16
CA GLY A 50 -6.73 33.36 36.98
C GLY A 50 -7.11 32.13 36.17
N LEU A 51 -6.15 31.21 35.91
CA LEU A 51 -6.45 29.95 35.22
C LEU A 51 -7.47 29.08 35.95
N LYS A 52 -7.40 29.01 37.29
CA LYS A 52 -8.38 28.27 38.10
C LYS A 52 -9.76 28.93 38.06
N GLN A 53 -9.84 30.26 38.05
CA GLN A 53 -11.10 30.99 37.91
C GLN A 53 -11.73 30.74 36.53
N CYS A 54 -10.95 30.84 35.45
CA CYS A 54 -11.41 30.49 34.11
C CYS A 54 -11.87 29.03 34.01
N LEU A 55 -11.14 28.10 34.64
CA LEU A 55 -11.54 26.70 34.69
C LEU A 55 -12.89 26.56 35.40
N ALA A 56 -13.09 27.22 36.55
CA ALA A 56 -14.35 27.17 37.27
C ALA A 56 -15.52 27.75 36.47
N GLU A 57 -15.27 28.80 35.69
CA GLU A 57 -16.27 29.39 34.79
C GLU A 57 -16.65 28.44 33.64
N PHE A 58 -15.68 27.74 33.05
CA PHE A 58 -15.93 26.79 31.95
C PHE A 58 -16.44 25.43 32.40
N LYS A 59 -16.11 25.01 33.62
CA LYS A 59 -16.46 23.69 34.12
C LYS A 59 -17.96 23.61 34.33
N ARG A 60 -18.62 22.78 33.51
CA ARG A 60 -20.00 22.38 33.72
C ARG A 60 -20.06 21.10 34.55
N ASP A 61 -20.87 21.10 35.58
CA ASP A 61 -21.18 19.92 36.38
C ASP A 61 -22.28 19.11 35.67
N LEU A 62 -21.86 18.35 34.65
CA LEU A 62 -22.72 17.41 33.92
C LEU A 62 -22.45 15.98 34.40
N GLU A 63 -23.48 15.13 34.30
CA GLU A 63 -23.31 13.70 34.53
C GLU A 63 -22.28 13.13 33.55
N TRP A 64 -21.50 12.15 34.00
CA TRP A 64 -20.43 11.57 33.20
C TRP A 64 -20.93 10.99 31.87
N VAL A 65 -22.18 10.50 31.83
CA VAL A 65 -22.82 9.94 30.63
C VAL A 65 -22.97 10.96 29.52
N GLU A 66 -23.15 12.24 29.85
CA GLU A 66 -23.27 13.32 28.86
C GLU A 66 -21.90 13.79 28.37
N ARG A 67 -20.86 13.61 29.19
CA ARG A 67 -19.48 13.99 28.87
C ARG A 67 -18.75 12.93 28.06
N LEU A 68 -18.97 11.65 28.40
CA LEU A 68 -18.28 10.46 27.85
C LEU A 68 -16.76 10.61 27.79
N ASP A 69 -16.18 11.40 28.69
CA ASP A 69 -14.76 11.69 28.70
C ASP A 69 -14.01 10.70 29.61
N VAL A 70 -12.78 10.40 29.20
CA VAL A 70 -11.92 9.44 29.91
C VAL A 70 -10.52 9.98 29.95
N THR A 71 -9.99 10.07 31.16
CA THR A 71 -8.59 10.42 31.39
C THR A 71 -7.88 9.19 31.95
N LEU A 72 -6.98 8.62 31.15
CA LEU A 72 -6.11 7.51 31.55
C LEU A 72 -4.67 7.99 31.61
N GLY A 73 -3.92 7.45 32.57
CA GLY A 73 -2.47 7.58 32.60
C GLY A 73 -1.79 6.81 31.46
N PRO A 74 -0.46 6.92 31.33
CA PRO A 74 0.29 6.21 30.30
C PRO A 74 0.10 4.69 30.46
N VAL A 75 -0.34 4.04 29.38
CA VAL A 75 -0.50 2.58 29.34
C VAL A 75 0.89 1.95 29.21
N PRO A 76 1.28 1.01 30.08
CA PRO A 76 2.58 0.35 29.95
C PRO A 76 2.64 -0.44 28.65
N GLU A 77 3.76 -0.33 27.94
CA GLU A 77 4.09 -1.17 26.79
C GLU A 77 4.07 -2.64 27.25
N SER A 78 3.11 -3.43 26.77
CA SER A 78 3.14 -4.88 27.00
C SER A 78 4.39 -5.43 26.33
N SER A 79 5.26 -6.06 27.11
CA SER A 79 6.55 -6.61 26.73
C SER A 79 6.41 -7.68 25.64
N ASP A 80 6.37 -7.27 24.37
CA ASP A 80 6.74 -8.17 23.29
C ASP A 80 8.28 -8.38 23.36
N PRO A 81 8.78 -9.64 23.25
CA PRO A 81 10.19 -9.94 23.42
C PRO A 81 10.98 -9.51 22.17
N GLN A 82 11.27 -8.22 22.07
CA GLN A 82 12.33 -7.70 21.22
C GLN A 82 13.41 -7.08 22.11
N PRO A 83 14.63 -7.66 22.13
CA PRO A 83 15.73 -7.12 22.92
C PRO A 83 16.32 -5.93 22.16
N THR A 84 15.92 -4.72 22.51
CA THR A 84 16.66 -3.51 22.17
C THR A 84 17.55 -3.10 23.35
N PRO A 85 18.80 -2.68 23.10
CA PRO A 85 19.79 -2.49 24.15
C PRO A 85 19.48 -1.27 25.03
N GLN A 86 19.91 -1.40 26.27
CA GLN A 86 19.63 -0.57 27.44
C GLN A 86 20.11 0.89 27.32
N ASN A 87 19.50 1.74 28.15
CA ASN A 87 19.79 3.14 28.49
C ASN A 87 19.22 4.24 27.58
N LYS A 88 18.01 4.69 27.94
CA LYS A 88 17.57 6.09 28.16
C LYS A 88 16.19 6.01 28.85
N ASP A 89 16.01 6.75 29.94
CA ASP A 89 14.78 6.95 30.74
C ASP A 89 13.56 6.09 30.35
N GLN A 90 13.26 5.07 31.15
CA GLN A 90 12.34 3.94 30.91
C GLN A 90 10.84 4.28 30.67
N LYS A 91 10.47 5.50 30.27
CA LYS A 91 9.07 5.93 30.08
C LYS A 91 8.79 6.79 28.85
N ALA A 92 9.80 7.23 28.10
CA ALA A 92 9.57 8.11 26.97
C ALA A 92 9.57 7.33 25.65
N VAL A 93 8.41 7.22 25.00
CA VAL A 93 8.30 6.82 23.59
C VAL A 93 9.18 7.76 22.78
N ASN A 94 10.03 7.22 21.89
CA ASN A 94 10.87 8.04 21.03
C ASN A 94 9.97 8.89 20.11
N PRO A 95 9.96 10.23 20.24
CA PRO A 95 9.05 11.08 19.47
C PRO A 95 9.32 11.05 17.97
N GLU A 96 10.53 10.65 17.54
CA GLU A 96 10.93 10.58 16.13
C GLU A 96 10.54 9.26 15.45
N ASP A 97 10.17 8.22 16.22
CA ASP A 97 9.71 6.94 15.66
C ASP A 97 8.18 6.94 15.53
N ASP A 98 7.71 7.20 14.31
CA ASP A 98 6.29 7.22 13.97
C ASP A 98 5.60 5.89 14.32
N PHE A 99 6.23 4.73 14.12
CA PHE A 99 5.56 3.45 14.37
C PHE A 99 5.32 3.21 15.86
N GLN A 100 6.31 3.52 16.69
CA GLN A 100 6.18 3.42 18.14
C GLN A 100 5.16 4.43 18.67
N ARG A 101 5.19 5.66 18.14
CA ARG A 101 4.25 6.71 18.51
C ARG A 101 2.79 6.35 18.16
N GLU A 102 2.53 5.90 16.93
CA GLU A 102 1.20 5.45 16.50
C GLU A 102 0.71 4.23 17.32
N MET A 103 1.60 3.30 17.66
CA MET A 103 1.26 2.16 18.50
C MET A 103 0.85 2.59 19.92
N SER A 104 1.58 3.56 20.50
CA SER A 104 1.23 4.10 21.83
C SER A 104 -0.16 4.77 21.83
N PHE A 105 -0.49 5.55 20.80
CA PHE A 105 -1.80 6.16 20.64
C PHE A 105 -2.91 5.12 20.49
N TYR A 106 -2.64 4.08 19.69
CA TYR A 106 -3.58 2.98 19.51
C TYR A 106 -3.86 2.26 20.84
N ARG A 107 -2.83 1.94 21.62
CA ARG A 107 -2.96 1.27 22.92
C ARG A 107 -3.68 2.14 23.94
N GLN A 108 -3.38 3.44 23.99
CA GLN A 108 -4.08 4.38 24.88
C GLN A 108 -5.57 4.48 24.54
N ALA A 109 -5.91 4.57 23.25
CA ALA A 109 -7.29 4.58 22.80
C ALA A 109 -8.02 3.26 23.12
N GLN A 110 -7.35 2.12 22.92
CA GLN A 110 -7.90 0.80 23.26
C GLN A 110 -8.18 0.67 24.75
N ALA A 111 -7.24 1.08 25.61
CA ALA A 111 -7.42 1.05 27.06
C ALA A 111 -8.59 1.95 27.50
N ALA A 112 -8.74 3.13 26.90
CA ALA A 112 -9.86 4.03 27.17
C ALA A 112 -11.21 3.39 26.83
N VAL A 113 -11.30 2.75 25.65
CA VAL A 113 -12.52 2.03 25.24
C VAL A 113 -12.84 0.89 26.21
N LEU A 114 -11.83 0.08 26.59
CA LEU A 114 -12.01 -1.03 27.52
C LEU A 114 -12.43 -0.57 28.93
N ALA A 115 -11.98 0.60 29.38
CA ALA A 115 -12.39 1.17 30.66
C ALA A 115 -13.85 1.70 30.64
N VAL A 116 -14.31 2.22 29.49
CA VAL A 116 -15.64 2.82 29.33
C VAL A 116 -16.73 1.79 29.09
N LEU A 117 -16.46 0.75 28.31
CA LEU A 117 -17.47 -0.23 27.92
C LEU A 117 -18.24 -0.82 29.12
N PRO A 118 -17.59 -1.25 30.22
CA PRO A 118 -18.30 -1.73 31.40
C PRO A 118 -19.21 -0.67 32.05
N ARG A 119 -18.76 0.59 32.09
CA ARG A 119 -19.56 1.70 32.66
C ARG A 119 -20.82 1.95 31.83
N LEU A 120 -20.71 1.93 30.50
CA LEU A 120 -21.87 2.08 29.61
C LEU A 120 -22.84 0.89 29.72
N HIS A 121 -22.32 -0.33 29.91
CA HIS A 121 -23.17 -1.51 30.11
C HIS A 121 -23.93 -1.47 31.44
N GLN A 122 -23.32 -0.96 32.52
CA GLN A 122 -24.00 -0.72 33.80
C GLN A 122 -25.18 0.25 33.64
N LEU A 123 -25.01 1.27 32.82
CA LEU A 123 -26.04 2.27 32.47
C LEU A 123 -27.03 1.77 31.41
N LYS A 124 -26.91 0.53 30.94
CA LYS A 124 -27.76 -0.10 29.92
C LYS A 124 -27.78 0.64 28.58
N VAL A 125 -26.69 1.34 28.24
CA VAL A 125 -26.54 2.04 26.95
C VAL A 125 -26.03 1.05 25.89
N PRO A 126 -26.70 0.91 24.73
CA PRO A 126 -26.24 0.03 23.66
C PRO A 126 -24.98 0.60 22.99
N THR A 127 -23.87 -0.13 23.03
CA THR A 127 -22.58 0.35 22.52
C THR A 127 -22.22 -0.14 21.11
N LYS A 128 -22.82 -1.23 20.64
CA LYS A 128 -22.54 -1.81 19.32
C LYS A 128 -23.52 -1.27 18.29
N ARG A 129 -23.01 -0.80 17.15
CA ARG A 129 -23.83 -0.44 15.99
C ARG A 129 -24.44 -1.71 15.36
N PRO A 130 -25.77 -1.82 15.26
CA PRO A 130 -26.42 -2.92 14.53
C PRO A 130 -26.09 -2.90 13.04
N THR A 131 -25.97 -4.07 12.41
CA THR A 131 -25.67 -4.18 10.97
C THR A 131 -26.81 -3.70 10.08
N ASP A 132 -28.03 -3.75 10.58
CA ASP A 132 -29.26 -3.36 9.86
C ASP A 132 -29.62 -1.87 10.06
N TYR A 133 -28.83 -1.12 10.84
CA TYR A 133 -29.05 0.31 11.07
C TYR A 133 -28.26 1.15 10.07
N PHE A 134 -28.93 1.56 8.98
CA PHE A 134 -28.38 2.38 7.90
C PHE A 134 -28.61 3.87 8.18
N ALA A 135 -27.62 4.51 8.81
CA ALA A 135 -27.54 5.96 8.96
C ALA A 135 -26.35 6.50 8.16
N GLU A 136 -26.31 7.82 7.96
CA GLU A 136 -25.16 8.46 7.33
C GLU A 136 -23.88 8.22 8.12
N MET A 137 -22.86 7.69 7.46
CA MET A 137 -21.54 7.43 8.05
C MET A 137 -20.59 8.57 7.68
N ALA A 138 -19.52 8.76 8.48
CA ALA A 138 -18.52 9.81 8.23
C ALA A 138 -17.83 9.73 6.85
N LYS A 139 -17.87 8.57 6.18
CA LYS A 139 -17.37 8.38 4.81
C LYS A 139 -18.44 7.69 3.97
N SER A 140 -18.58 8.11 2.72
CA SER A 140 -19.52 7.50 1.78
C SER A 140 -19.12 6.08 1.38
N ASP A 141 -20.11 5.24 1.09
CA ASP A 141 -19.88 3.87 0.64
C ASP A 141 -19.08 3.79 -0.65
N GLN A 142 -19.28 4.75 -1.55
CA GLN A 142 -18.50 4.86 -2.79
C GLN A 142 -17.00 5.05 -2.50
N GLN A 143 -16.66 5.86 -1.49
CA GLN A 143 -15.27 6.04 -1.07
C GLN A 143 -14.72 4.76 -0.44
N MET A 144 -15.50 4.09 0.42
CA MET A 144 -15.09 2.83 1.04
C MET A 144 -14.89 1.71 0.01
N GLN A 145 -15.72 1.64 -1.04
CA GLN A 145 -15.56 0.70 -2.13
C GLN A 145 -14.24 0.94 -2.90
N LYS A 146 -13.88 2.21 -3.16
CA LYS A 146 -12.59 2.56 -3.76
C LYS A 146 -11.41 2.13 -2.88
N ILE A 147 -11.51 2.30 -1.57
CA ILE A 147 -10.46 1.86 -0.61
C ILE A 147 -10.33 0.34 -0.64
N ARG A 148 -11.45 -0.40 -0.58
CA ARG A 148 -11.46 -1.88 -0.67
C ARG A 148 -10.84 -2.38 -1.97
N GLN A 149 -11.18 -1.78 -3.11
CA GLN A 149 -10.58 -2.12 -4.41
C GLN A 149 -9.06 -1.92 -4.42
N LYS A 150 -8.56 -0.83 -3.82
CA LYS A 150 -7.11 -0.59 -3.69
C LYS A 150 -6.42 -1.64 -2.82
N LEU A 151 -7.02 -2.02 -1.69
CA LEU A 151 -6.50 -3.07 -0.80
C LEU A 151 -6.43 -4.42 -1.53
N GLN A 152 -7.51 -4.82 -2.20
CA GLN A 152 -7.55 -6.06 -3.00
C GLN A 152 -6.51 -6.04 -4.12
N THR A 153 -6.32 -4.89 -4.78
CA THR A 153 -5.31 -4.74 -5.84
C THR A 153 -3.89 -4.91 -5.29
N LYS A 154 -3.59 -4.34 -4.12
CA LYS A 154 -2.28 -4.50 -3.45
C LYS A 154 -2.03 -5.95 -3.07
N GLN A 155 -3.01 -6.61 -2.47
CA GLN A 155 -2.91 -8.02 -2.08
C GLN A 155 -2.69 -8.91 -3.32
N ALA A 156 -3.48 -8.73 -4.37
CA ALA A 156 -3.32 -9.48 -5.62
C ALA A 156 -1.97 -9.22 -6.29
N ALA A 157 -1.42 -8.00 -6.20
CA ALA A 157 -0.09 -7.68 -6.72
C ALA A 157 1.02 -8.40 -5.93
N MET A 158 0.91 -8.44 -4.60
CA MET A 158 1.84 -9.15 -3.72
C MET A 158 1.82 -10.65 -4.02
N GLU A 159 0.65 -11.28 -4.04
CA GLU A 159 0.50 -12.70 -4.38
C GLU A 159 1.03 -13.04 -5.77
N LYS A 160 0.78 -12.19 -6.77
CA LYS A 160 1.34 -12.38 -8.13
C LYS A 160 2.85 -12.32 -8.13
N SER A 161 3.44 -11.41 -7.35
CA SER A 161 4.89 -11.29 -7.24
C SER A 161 5.52 -12.53 -6.59
N GLU A 162 4.88 -13.08 -5.55
CA GLU A 162 5.31 -14.30 -4.88
C GLU A 162 5.18 -15.53 -5.77
N LYS A 163 4.02 -15.70 -6.43
CA LYS A 163 3.81 -16.76 -7.44
C LYS A 163 4.84 -16.65 -8.58
N ALA A 164 5.18 -15.44 -9.01
CA ALA A 164 6.22 -15.24 -10.02
C ALA A 164 7.62 -15.63 -9.52
N LYS A 165 7.97 -15.32 -8.25
CA LYS A 165 9.23 -15.78 -7.63
C LYS A 165 9.29 -17.31 -7.56
N GLN A 166 8.21 -17.97 -7.13
CA GLN A 166 8.10 -19.43 -7.08
C GLN A 166 8.25 -20.06 -8.48
N LEU A 167 7.55 -19.54 -9.49
CA LEU A 167 7.66 -20.03 -10.87
C LEU A 167 9.08 -19.84 -11.43
N ARG A 168 9.78 -18.75 -11.08
CA ARG A 168 11.19 -18.55 -11.47
C ARG A 168 12.10 -19.57 -10.80
N ALA A 169 11.89 -19.89 -9.53
CA ALA A 169 12.65 -20.90 -8.79
C ALA A 169 12.44 -22.31 -9.40
N LEU A 170 11.18 -22.69 -9.65
CA LEU A 170 10.84 -23.97 -10.28
C LEU A 170 11.46 -24.11 -11.68
N ARG A 171 11.47 -23.04 -12.49
CA ARG A 171 12.13 -23.05 -13.81
C ARG A 171 13.65 -23.21 -13.70
N LYS A 172 14.29 -22.59 -12.70
CA LYS A 172 15.73 -22.76 -12.46
C LYS A 172 16.05 -24.19 -12.03
N TYR A 173 15.28 -24.74 -11.08
CA TYR A 173 15.45 -26.10 -10.59
C TYR A 173 15.20 -27.13 -11.70
N GLY A 174 14.12 -26.96 -12.48
CA GLY A 174 13.80 -27.85 -13.59
C GLY A 174 14.92 -27.94 -14.65
N LYS A 175 15.66 -26.86 -14.90
CA LYS A 175 16.84 -26.89 -15.78
C LYS A 175 17.98 -27.71 -15.17
N LYS A 176 18.27 -27.53 -13.88
CA LYS A 176 19.31 -28.30 -13.16
C LYS A 176 18.98 -29.80 -13.14
N VAL A 177 17.73 -30.13 -12.83
CA VAL A 177 17.25 -31.52 -12.84
C VAL A 177 17.39 -32.13 -14.24
N GLN A 178 17.05 -31.40 -15.31
CA GLN A 178 17.23 -31.90 -16.67
C GLN A 178 18.69 -32.21 -16.99
N THR A 179 19.63 -31.35 -16.58
CA THR A 179 21.06 -31.59 -16.79
C THR A 179 21.59 -32.74 -15.94
N GLU A 180 21.20 -32.81 -14.67
CA GLU A 180 21.60 -33.88 -13.74
C GLU A 180 21.07 -35.24 -14.21
N VAL A 181 19.81 -35.33 -14.63
CA VAL A 181 19.21 -36.56 -15.17
C VAL A 181 19.93 -37.00 -16.44
N LEU A 182 20.28 -36.07 -17.33
CA LEU A 182 21.01 -36.41 -18.55
C LEU A 182 22.44 -36.91 -18.24
N GLN A 183 23.14 -36.25 -17.31
CA GLN A 183 24.47 -36.67 -16.86
C GLN A 183 24.42 -38.04 -16.18
N LYS A 184 23.45 -38.27 -15.29
CA LYS A 184 23.25 -39.56 -14.62
C LYS A 184 23.00 -40.68 -15.63
N ARG A 185 22.10 -40.47 -16.61
CA ARG A 185 21.87 -41.44 -17.71
C ARG A 185 23.12 -41.73 -18.53
N GLN A 186 23.95 -40.70 -18.82
CA GLN A 186 25.20 -40.89 -19.53
C GLN A 186 26.23 -41.65 -18.70
N GLN A 187 26.31 -41.39 -17.39
CA GLN A 187 27.17 -42.12 -16.46
C GLN A 187 26.74 -43.58 -16.35
N GLU A 188 25.46 -43.85 -16.12
CA GLU A 188 24.87 -45.20 -16.10
C GLU A 188 25.18 -45.96 -17.40
N LYS A 189 25.00 -45.32 -18.56
CA LYS A 189 25.35 -45.91 -19.86
C LYS A 189 26.85 -46.18 -19.99
N LYS A 190 27.72 -45.26 -19.55
CA LYS A 190 29.17 -45.47 -19.57
C LYS A 190 29.59 -46.61 -18.63
N HIS A 191 29.03 -46.67 -17.42
CA HIS A 191 29.27 -47.75 -16.46
C HIS A 191 28.85 -49.10 -17.04
N MET A 192 27.65 -49.18 -17.62
CA MET A 192 27.15 -50.36 -18.33
C MET A 192 28.06 -50.79 -19.48
N MET A 193 28.44 -49.85 -20.37
CA MET A 193 29.33 -50.16 -21.49
C MET A 193 30.73 -50.60 -21.03
N ASN A 194 31.24 -50.03 -19.94
CA ASN A 194 32.51 -50.43 -19.35
C ASN A 194 32.44 -51.81 -18.70
N ALA A 195 31.34 -52.15 -18.02
CA ALA A 195 31.11 -53.49 -17.47
C ALA A 195 31.07 -54.55 -18.59
N ILE A 196 30.34 -54.28 -19.68
CA ILE A 196 30.30 -55.18 -20.86
C ILE A 196 31.70 -55.37 -21.46
N LYS A 197 32.47 -54.28 -21.64
CA LYS A 197 33.84 -54.36 -22.17
C LYS A 197 34.79 -55.14 -21.25
N LYS A 198 34.63 -55.04 -19.93
CA LYS A 198 35.43 -55.79 -18.96
C LYS A 198 35.09 -57.28 -18.99
N TYR A 199 33.81 -57.63 -19.08
CA TYR A 199 33.33 -59.00 -19.29
C TYR A 199 33.85 -59.59 -20.61
N GLN A 200 33.73 -58.85 -21.72
CA GLN A 200 34.22 -59.28 -23.03
C GLN A 200 35.73 -59.52 -23.07
N LYS A 201 36.50 -58.81 -22.24
CA LYS A 201 37.95 -58.97 -22.11
C LYS A 201 38.38 -60.03 -21.08
N GLY A 202 37.43 -60.75 -20.47
CA GLY A 202 37.70 -61.84 -19.52
C GLY A 202 38.20 -61.41 -18.14
N PHE A 203 38.12 -60.11 -17.79
CA PHE A 203 38.58 -59.60 -16.49
C PHE A 203 37.57 -59.76 -15.35
N SER A 204 36.33 -60.18 -15.63
CA SER A 204 35.29 -60.41 -14.63
C SER A 204 34.39 -61.58 -15.05
N ASP A 205 34.32 -62.61 -14.21
CA ASP A 205 33.60 -63.88 -14.49
C ASP A 205 32.14 -63.87 -13.97
N LYS A 206 31.77 -62.86 -13.16
CA LYS A 206 30.42 -62.71 -12.59
C LYS A 206 29.65 -61.61 -13.30
N LEU A 207 28.43 -61.91 -13.76
CA LEU A 207 27.49 -61.00 -14.41
C LEU A 207 26.85 -60.00 -13.42
N ASP A 208 27.67 -59.29 -12.64
CA ASP A 208 27.23 -58.36 -11.59
C ASP A 208 26.43 -57.16 -12.16
N PHE A 209 26.51 -56.93 -13.47
CA PHE A 209 25.71 -55.93 -14.19
C PHE A 209 24.23 -56.35 -14.38
N LEU A 210 23.89 -57.64 -14.31
CA LEU A 210 22.51 -58.14 -14.41
C LEU A 210 21.81 -58.30 -13.05
N GLU A 211 22.56 -58.39 -11.95
CA GLU A 211 22.02 -58.76 -10.63
C GLU A 211 21.58 -57.53 -9.79
N GLY A 212 21.97 -56.33 -10.20
CA GLY A 212 21.62 -55.06 -9.56
C GLY A 212 20.22 -54.53 -9.87
N ASP A 213 19.15 -55.29 -9.56
CA ASP A 213 17.85 -54.82 -9.01
C ASP A 213 16.87 -55.96 -8.65
N GLN A 214 17.34 -57.17 -8.30
CA GLN A 214 16.46 -58.17 -7.66
C GLN A 214 16.29 -57.88 -6.16
N LYS A 215 15.64 -56.76 -5.83
CA LYS A 215 14.92 -56.63 -4.56
C LYS A 215 13.44 -56.83 -4.83
N SER A 216 12.98 -58.05 -4.53
CA SER A 216 11.61 -58.46 -4.20
C SER A 216 10.56 -57.34 -4.17
N VAL A 217 9.89 -57.13 -5.31
CA VAL A 217 8.55 -56.53 -5.34
C VAL A 217 7.56 -57.69 -5.25
N PRO A 218 6.68 -57.77 -4.24
CA PRO A 218 5.73 -58.86 -4.15
C PRO A 218 4.71 -58.77 -5.28
N GLN A 219 4.51 -59.92 -5.91
CA GLN A 219 3.65 -60.21 -7.04
C GLN A 219 2.17 -60.00 -6.64
N GLY A 220 1.66 -58.79 -6.90
CA GLY A 220 0.23 -58.50 -6.90
C GLY A 220 -0.35 -58.76 -8.29
N THR A 221 -1.04 -59.88 -8.46
CA THR A 221 -1.88 -60.21 -9.60
C THR A 221 -2.81 -59.06 -9.99
N LYS A 222 -2.81 -58.64 -11.27
CA LYS A 222 -4.03 -58.32 -12.03
C LYS A 222 -3.74 -58.01 -13.51
N ALA A 223 -4.20 -58.96 -14.32
CA ALA A 223 -4.91 -58.82 -15.59
C ALA A 223 -4.43 -57.77 -16.62
N ALA A 224 -4.08 -58.33 -17.78
CA ALA A 224 -3.92 -57.68 -19.06
C ALA A 224 -5.05 -56.71 -19.43
N ALA A 225 -4.67 -55.51 -19.87
CA ALA A 225 -5.45 -54.69 -20.78
C ALA A 225 -4.50 -54.04 -21.80
N LYS A 226 -4.25 -54.75 -22.91
CA LYS A 226 -3.77 -54.15 -24.16
C LYS A 226 -4.92 -53.31 -24.74
N ALA A 227 -4.76 -51.98 -24.80
CA ALA A 227 -5.49 -51.17 -25.77
C ALA A 227 -4.78 -49.84 -26.06
N GLN A 228 -4.19 -49.77 -27.24
CA GLN A 228 -4.02 -48.57 -28.07
C GLN A 228 -3.12 -47.44 -27.55
N GLN A 229 -1.82 -47.60 -27.79
CA GLN A 229 -0.94 -46.48 -28.12
C GLN A 229 -1.49 -45.74 -29.35
N MET A 230 -2.35 -44.74 -29.15
CA MET A 230 -2.54 -43.71 -30.15
C MET A 230 -1.22 -42.96 -30.32
N LYS A 231 -0.55 -43.18 -31.47
CA LYS A 231 0.53 -42.32 -31.95
C LYS A 231 -0.01 -40.90 -32.07
N LYS A 232 0.14 -40.11 -31.01
CA LYS A 232 -0.23 -38.69 -30.97
C LYS A 232 0.70 -37.97 -31.95
N GLY A 233 0.22 -37.79 -33.18
CA GLY A 233 0.94 -37.06 -34.21
C GLY A 233 1.33 -35.65 -33.74
N PRO A 234 2.22 -34.95 -34.45
CA PRO A 234 2.72 -33.64 -34.04
C PRO A 234 1.58 -32.69 -33.66
N SER A 235 1.73 -31.98 -32.53
CA SER A 235 0.81 -30.94 -32.04
C SER A 235 0.31 -30.05 -33.18
N ALA A 236 -0.96 -29.59 -33.13
CA ALA A 236 -1.53 -28.67 -34.12
C ALA A 236 -0.64 -27.44 -34.38
N LYS A 237 0.04 -26.94 -33.34
CA LYS A 237 1.01 -25.84 -33.45
C LYS A 237 2.24 -26.23 -34.26
N ARG A 238 2.67 -27.50 -34.18
CA ARG A 238 3.75 -28.04 -34.99
C ARG A 238 3.29 -28.36 -36.42
N ARG A 239 2.05 -28.82 -36.64
CA ARG A 239 1.47 -28.98 -37.99
C ARG A 239 1.43 -27.64 -38.74
N TYR A 240 0.94 -26.59 -38.09
CA TYR A 240 0.92 -25.24 -38.68
C TYR A 240 2.33 -24.71 -38.98
N LYS A 241 3.29 -24.92 -38.05
CA LYS A 241 4.69 -24.54 -38.29
C LYS A 241 5.34 -25.35 -39.40
N ASN A 242 5.03 -26.63 -39.53
CA ASN A 242 5.53 -27.47 -40.61
C ASN A 242 4.93 -27.04 -41.96
N GLN A 243 3.65 -26.65 -41.99
CA GLN A 243 3.01 -26.13 -43.19
C GLN A 243 3.59 -24.78 -43.61
N LYS A 244 3.77 -23.86 -42.64
CA LYS A 244 4.32 -22.52 -42.90
C LYS A 244 5.83 -22.50 -43.15
N PHE A 245 6.58 -23.34 -42.43
CA PHE A 245 8.04 -23.27 -42.36
C PHE A 245 8.74 -24.57 -42.79
N GLY A 246 8.03 -25.60 -43.27
CA GLY A 246 8.63 -26.88 -43.66
C GLY A 246 9.14 -27.70 -42.46
N PHE A 247 9.60 -28.92 -42.72
CA PHE A 247 10.12 -29.82 -41.68
C PHE A 247 11.65 -29.65 -41.56
N GLY A 248 12.10 -28.79 -40.65
CA GLY A 248 13.46 -28.84 -40.09
C GLY A 248 14.66 -28.95 -41.07
N GLY A 249 14.68 -28.18 -42.16
CA GLY A 249 15.79 -28.15 -43.13
C GLY A 249 16.07 -26.75 -43.71
N LYS A 250 17.25 -26.57 -44.31
CA LYS A 250 17.79 -25.29 -44.80
C LYS A 250 16.93 -24.75 -45.96
N LYS A 251 16.02 -23.80 -45.66
CA LYS A 251 15.18 -23.10 -46.65
C LYS A 251 15.97 -22.04 -47.42
N LYS A 252 16.86 -22.44 -48.33
CA LYS A 252 17.40 -21.53 -49.34
C LYS A 252 16.30 -21.26 -50.37
N GLY A 253 15.91 -20.00 -50.57
CA GLY A 253 15.04 -19.59 -51.68
C GLY A 253 13.54 -19.48 -51.40
N SER A 254 12.94 -20.27 -50.49
CA SER A 254 11.47 -20.24 -50.27
C SER A 254 10.92 -19.00 -49.54
N LYS A 255 11.77 -18.00 -49.28
CA LYS A 255 11.44 -16.70 -48.68
C LYS A 255 11.63 -15.55 -49.68
N TRP A 256 12.04 -15.85 -50.91
CA TRP A 256 12.17 -14.84 -51.96
C TRP A 256 10.78 -14.55 -52.52
N ASN A 257 10.44 -13.26 -52.63
CA ASN A 257 9.21 -12.85 -53.31
C ASN A 257 9.35 -13.19 -54.80
N THR A 258 8.49 -14.08 -55.29
CA THR A 258 8.24 -14.18 -56.73
C THR A 258 7.40 -12.97 -57.17
N ARG A 259 7.51 -12.58 -58.44
CA ARG A 259 6.73 -11.45 -59.00
C ARG A 259 5.23 -11.59 -58.68
N GLU A 260 4.70 -12.80 -58.78
CA GLU A 260 3.32 -13.13 -58.45
C GLU A 260 2.98 -12.99 -56.96
N SER A 261 3.94 -13.24 -56.05
CA SER A 261 3.75 -13.08 -54.60
C SER A 261 3.84 -11.63 -54.13
N HIS A 262 4.41 -10.73 -54.93
CA HIS A 262 4.46 -9.30 -54.61
C HIS A 262 3.09 -8.63 -54.82
N ASP A 263 2.34 -9.08 -55.82
CA ASP A 263 1.07 -8.49 -56.22
C ASP A 263 -0.16 -9.17 -55.57
N ASP A 264 0.02 -10.31 -54.89
CA ASP A 264 -1.05 -11.02 -54.18
C ASP A 264 -1.37 -10.41 -52.81
N VAL A 265 -2.29 -9.44 -52.80
CA VAL A 265 -2.88 -8.84 -51.59
C VAL A 265 -4.15 -9.54 -51.10
N SER A 266 -4.54 -10.69 -51.67
CA SER A 266 -5.82 -11.36 -51.36
C SER A 266 -5.94 -11.83 -49.92
N SER A 267 -4.80 -12.11 -49.27
CA SER A 267 -4.71 -12.51 -47.86
C SER A 267 -4.77 -11.33 -46.88
N PHE A 268 -4.69 -10.08 -47.36
CA PHE A 268 -4.80 -8.87 -46.54
C PHE A 268 -6.27 -8.54 -46.24
N ARG A 269 -6.77 -8.97 -45.07
CA ARG A 269 -8.10 -8.59 -44.58
C ARG A 269 -8.08 -7.19 -43.97
N ALA A 270 -8.22 -6.16 -44.82
CA ALA A 270 -8.34 -4.75 -44.41
C ALA A 270 -9.40 -4.50 -43.31
N LYS A 271 -10.49 -5.28 -43.33
CA LYS A 271 -11.57 -5.22 -42.32
C LYS A 271 -11.14 -5.59 -40.90
N THR A 272 -10.05 -6.34 -40.70
CA THR A 272 -9.57 -6.73 -39.35
C THR A 272 -8.51 -5.78 -38.81
N ALA A 273 -7.75 -5.11 -39.69
CA ALA A 273 -6.66 -4.20 -39.29
C ALA A 273 -7.15 -2.83 -38.78
N HIS A 274 -8.32 -2.36 -39.25
CA HIS A 274 -8.87 -1.05 -38.87
C HIS A 274 -10.24 -1.10 -38.17
N ALA A 275 -10.83 -2.28 -37.97
CA ALA A 275 -12.08 -2.38 -37.23
C ALA A 275 -11.83 -2.40 -35.72
N LYS A 276 -12.36 -1.39 -35.01
CA LYS A 276 -12.80 -1.58 -33.62
C LYS A 276 -13.70 -2.81 -33.58
N GLY A 277 -13.36 -3.78 -32.73
CA GLY A 277 -13.94 -5.14 -32.73
C GLY A 277 -15.48 -5.21 -32.72
N PRO A 278 -16.05 -6.38 -33.04
CA PRO A 278 -17.48 -6.52 -33.27
C PRO A 278 -18.28 -6.18 -32.00
N LYS A 279 -19.11 -5.14 -32.09
CA LYS A 279 -20.22 -4.91 -31.16
C LYS A 279 -21.17 -6.11 -31.27
N ARG A 280 -21.35 -6.82 -30.17
CA ARG A 280 -22.35 -7.89 -30.03
C ARG A 280 -23.76 -7.31 -30.31
N PRO A 281 -24.60 -7.95 -31.13
CA PRO A 281 -25.98 -7.54 -31.29
C PRO A 281 -26.82 -8.14 -30.16
N GLY A 282 -27.59 -7.29 -29.47
CA GLY A 282 -28.63 -7.74 -28.54
C GLY A 282 -28.72 -6.91 -27.26
N LYS A 283 -29.45 -5.79 -27.31
CA LYS A 283 -30.75 -5.62 -26.64
C LYS A 283 -31.31 -4.23 -27.01
N LYS A 284 -32.50 -4.22 -27.61
CA LYS A 284 -33.32 -3.02 -27.82
C LYS A 284 -33.82 -2.52 -26.45
N GLY A 285 -33.87 -1.20 -26.29
CA GLY A 285 -34.54 -0.52 -25.18
C GLY A 285 -34.18 0.96 -25.15
N ALA A 286 -35.12 1.80 -25.62
CA ALA A 286 -35.31 3.26 -25.52
C ALA A 286 -34.26 4.09 -24.72
N ASN A 287 -33.87 5.29 -25.12
CA ASN A 287 -34.74 6.39 -25.54
C ASN A 287 -33.95 7.45 -26.33
N VAL A 288 -34.65 8.15 -27.22
CA VAL A 288 -34.15 9.24 -28.07
C VAL A 288 -34.50 10.58 -27.44
N SER A 289 -33.50 11.46 -27.28
CA SER A 289 -33.58 12.91 -27.55
C SER A 289 -32.13 13.44 -27.55
N VAL A 290 -31.49 13.66 -28.70
CA VAL A 290 -31.46 14.95 -29.42
C VAL A 290 -31.20 16.09 -28.42
N CYS A 291 -29.99 16.67 -28.39
CA CYS A 291 -29.69 17.84 -29.22
C CYS A 291 -28.26 17.89 -29.79
N LYS A 292 -28.23 18.47 -30.98
CA LYS A 292 -27.13 18.71 -31.91
C LYS A 292 -26.29 19.93 -31.51
N ALA A 293 -25.06 19.93 -32.03
CA ALA A 293 -24.26 21.05 -32.49
C ALA A 293 -23.61 21.96 -31.42
N HIS A 294 -22.27 22.00 -31.43
CA HIS A 294 -21.53 23.08 -32.10
C HIS A 294 -20.15 22.58 -32.55
N LYS A 295 -19.83 22.86 -33.82
CA LYS A 295 -18.55 22.63 -34.49
C LYS A 295 -18.05 24.01 -34.92
N LYS A 296 -16.70 24.17 -34.95
CA LYS A 296 -15.91 25.34 -35.39
C LYS A 296 -15.65 26.35 -34.27
N LEU A 297 -14.47 26.95 -34.08
CA LEU A 297 -13.27 27.22 -34.90
C LEU A 297 -12.12 27.38 -33.86
N ARG A 298 -10.84 27.06 -34.09
CA ARG A 298 -9.83 27.96 -34.67
C ARG A 298 -8.54 27.16 -34.93
N LYS A 299 -8.02 27.28 -36.15
CA LYS A 299 -6.65 27.00 -36.58
C LYS A 299 -6.08 28.34 -37.08
N ALA A 300 -4.89 28.72 -36.59
CA ALA A 300 -3.89 29.61 -37.19
C ALA A 300 -2.64 29.44 -36.27
N ALA A 301 -1.49 28.89 -36.67
CA ALA A 301 -0.46 29.41 -37.61
C ALA A 301 -0.08 30.86 -37.27
N TRP A 302 1.16 31.32 -37.07
CA TRP A 302 2.54 30.91 -37.36
C TRP A 302 3.40 31.91 -36.53
N ALA A 303 4.55 31.59 -35.92
CA ALA A 303 5.90 31.90 -36.42
C ALA A 303 6.84 32.09 -35.20
N GLY A 304 8.07 31.56 -35.28
CA GLY A 304 9.15 31.86 -34.32
C GLY A 304 9.75 33.26 -34.53
N PRO A 305 10.86 33.62 -33.85
CA PRO A 305 12.13 32.92 -34.09
C PRO A 305 13.02 32.70 -32.85
N ALA A 306 14.22 32.25 -33.16
CA ALA A 306 15.24 31.58 -32.35
C ALA A 306 16.09 32.45 -31.39
N SER A 307 16.91 31.69 -30.65
CA SER A 307 18.20 32.00 -30.02
C SER A 307 18.26 32.92 -28.81
N LEU A 308 18.71 32.36 -27.68
CA LEU A 308 19.98 32.81 -27.09
C LEU A 308 20.69 31.67 -26.34
N VAL A 309 21.93 31.47 -26.73
CA VAL A 309 22.98 30.70 -26.07
C VAL A 309 23.49 31.54 -24.90
N LEU A 310 23.71 30.96 -23.71
CA LEU A 310 24.70 31.49 -22.78
C LEU A 310 25.47 30.35 -22.08
N LYS A 311 26.79 30.55 -22.08
CA LYS A 311 27.86 29.63 -21.68
C LYS A 311 28.09 29.66 -20.16
N HIS A 312 28.61 28.52 -19.68
CA HIS A 312 29.62 28.31 -18.64
C HIS A 312 29.82 29.35 -17.54
N THR A 313 29.73 28.88 -16.29
CA THR A 313 30.75 29.14 -15.27
C THR A 313 31.15 27.82 -14.58
N GLU A 314 32.43 27.49 -14.71
CA GLU A 314 33.16 26.54 -13.88
C GLU A 314 33.38 27.14 -12.48
N LEU A 315 33.58 26.30 -11.46
CA LEU A 315 34.67 26.38 -10.48
C LEU A 315 34.67 25.08 -9.61
N PRO A 316 35.81 24.71 -8.99
CA PRO A 316 36.31 23.34 -9.04
C PRO A 316 36.49 22.65 -7.67
N GLY A 317 36.73 21.33 -7.73
CA GLY A 317 37.80 20.70 -6.96
C GLY A 317 37.44 20.10 -5.60
N GLY A 318 37.69 18.79 -5.45
CA GLY A 318 37.78 18.16 -4.13
C GLY A 318 37.58 16.64 -4.13
N ALA A 319 38.45 15.89 -4.81
CA ALA A 319 38.52 14.43 -4.71
C ALA A 319 39.69 13.99 -3.80
N LEU A 320 39.37 13.15 -2.81
CA LEU A 320 40.07 11.93 -2.38
C LEU A 320 41.61 11.94 -2.24
N ARG A 321 42.07 11.68 -1.01
CA ARG A 321 43.12 10.71 -0.59
C ARG A 321 43.17 10.75 0.96
N GLY A 322 43.28 9.66 1.71
CA GLY A 322 44.02 8.44 1.45
C GLY A 322 45.37 8.51 2.18
N GLN A 323 45.36 8.22 3.48
CA GLN A 323 46.40 7.61 4.31
C GLN A 323 45.79 7.22 5.65
#